data_AF-A0A3C2DCX6-F1
#
_entry.id   AF-A0A3C2DCX6-F1
#
_cell.length_a   1.000
_cell.length_b   1.000
_cell.length_c   1.000
_cell.angle_alpha   90.00
_cell.angle_beta   90.00
_cell.angle_gamma   90.00
#
_symmetry.space_group_name_H-M   'P 1'
#
loop_
_entity.id
_entity.type
_entity.pdbx_description
1 polymer ?
#
loop_
_entity_poly.entity_id
_entity_poly.type
_entity_poly.pdbx_seq_one_letter_code
_entity_poly.pdbx_strand_id
1 'polypeptide(L)' 'TVEVGRGYLGSDRTSGETTIGVILVDALFSPVRRVSIEVEPVSVGQAQDMDRLVLDVTTDGSIT' A
#
# COMPACT_ATOMS: atom_id res chain seq x y z
N THR A 1 9.99 -19.23 -4.39
CA THR A 1 9.61 -18.87 -5.77
C THR A 1 9.16 -17.43 -5.79
N VAL A 2 9.22 -16.76 -6.95
CA VAL A 2 8.66 -15.40 -7.11
C VAL A 2 7.28 -15.53 -7.73
N GLU A 3 6.31 -14.79 -7.21
CA GLU A 3 4.91 -14.84 -7.61
C GLU A 3 4.36 -13.43 -7.86
N VAL A 4 3.38 -13.31 -8.75
CA VAL A 4 2.63 -12.07 -8.96
C VAL A 4 1.35 -12.15 -8.14
N GLY A 5 1.11 -11.15 -7.30
CA GLY A 5 -0.04 -11.10 -6.41
C GLY A 5 -0.55 -9.68 -6.22
N ARG A 6 -1.45 -9.50 -5.25
CA ARG A 6 -2.02 -8.19 -4.89
C ARG A 6 -2.06 -8.06 -3.37
N GLY A 7 -1.87 -6.83 -2.89
CA GLY A 7 -2.00 -6.51 -1.47
C GLY A 7 -0.95 -7.20 -0.61
N TYR A 8 -1.40 -7.74 0.52
CA TYR A 8 -0.60 -8.44 1.51
C TYR A 8 -1.10 -9.89 1.63
N LEU A 9 -0.16 -10.82 1.73
CA LEU A 9 -0.46 -12.23 1.97
C LEU A 9 0.43 -12.75 3.10
N GLY A 10 -0.20 -13.14 4.19
CA GLY A 10 0.49 -13.67 5.36
C GLY A 10 1.15 -15.02 5.10
N SER A 11 2.18 -15.30 5.89
CA SER A 11 2.89 -16.57 5.97
C SER A 11 2.04 -17.70 6.58
N ASP A 12 0.96 -17.36 7.26
CA ASP A 12 -0.02 -18.25 7.90
C ASP A 12 -1.05 -18.86 6.94
N ARG A 13 -0.98 -18.54 5.64
CA ARG A 13 -1.86 -19.12 4.63
C ARG A 13 -1.80 -20.65 4.64
N THR A 14 -2.97 -21.30 4.70
CA THR A 14 -3.09 -22.74 4.46
C THR A 14 -2.76 -23.00 3.00
N SER A 15 -1.49 -23.27 2.72
CA SER A 15 -1.05 -23.68 1.40
C SER A 15 -1.61 -25.07 1.16
N GLY A 16 -2.36 -25.27 0.06
CA GLY A 16 -2.84 -26.60 -0.34
C GLY A 16 -1.70 -27.61 -0.57
N GLU A 17 -0.46 -27.13 -0.70
CA GLU A 17 0.76 -27.91 -0.83
C GLU A 17 1.84 -27.39 0.13
N THR A 18 1.75 -27.73 1.42
CA THR A 18 2.87 -27.54 2.35
C THR A 18 3.97 -28.53 1.99
N THR A 19 4.83 -28.16 1.05
CA THR A 19 6.01 -28.95 0.71
C THR A 19 6.94 -29.01 1.92
N ILE A 20 7.28 -30.21 2.38
CA ILE A 20 8.22 -30.41 3.49
C ILE A 20 9.55 -29.75 3.13
N GLY A 21 10.09 -28.95 4.05
CA GLY A 21 11.35 -28.22 3.87
C GLY A 21 11.20 -26.79 3.32
N VAL A 22 9.97 -26.30 3.13
CA VAL A 22 9.71 -24.90 2.73
C VAL A 22 9.23 -24.09 3.94
N ILE A 23 9.85 -22.93 4.16
CA ILE A 23 9.41 -21.94 5.16
C ILE A 23 8.68 -20.82 4.42
N LEU A 24 7.43 -20.58 4.80
CA LEU A 24 6.64 -19.48 4.24
C LEU A 24 7.06 -18.15 4.88
N VAL A 25 7.08 -17.11 4.06
CA VAL A 25 7.29 -15.72 4.47
C VAL A 25 6.12 -14.87 4.00
N ASP A 26 5.91 -13.75 4.67
CA ASP A 26 4.90 -12.78 4.28
C ASP A 26 5.24 -12.20 2.90
N ALA A 27 4.22 -12.06 2.05
CA ALA A 27 4.37 -11.50 0.72
C ALA A 27 3.68 -10.15 0.63
N LEU A 28 4.47 -9.11 0.43
CA LEU A 28 4.02 -7.73 0.25
C LEU A 28 4.01 -7.36 -1.23
N PHE A 29 2.94 -7.75 -1.93
CA PHE A 29 2.78 -7.52 -3.37
C PHE A 29 2.43 -6.09 -3.74
N SER A 30 1.84 -5.32 -2.82
CA SER A 30 1.53 -3.91 -3.07
C SER A 30 2.81 -3.08 -3.20
N PRO A 31 3.00 -2.35 -4.31
CA PRO A 31 4.15 -1.45 -4.47
C PRO A 31 4.01 -0.18 -3.62
N VAL A 32 2.77 0.15 -3.21
CA VAL A 32 2.48 1.24 -2.26
C VAL A 32 2.62 0.72 -0.84
N ARG A 33 3.49 1.36 -0.05
CA ARG A 33 3.82 0.99 1.35
C ARG A 33 3.06 1.81 2.38
N ARG A 34 2.78 3.07 2.09
CA ARG A 34 2.07 3.98 2.98
C ARG A 34 1.34 5.03 2.17
N VAL A 35 0.15 5.38 2.63
CA VAL A 35 -0.60 6.53 2.17
C VAL A 35 -1.03 7.31 3.40
N SER A 36 -0.73 8.60 3.42
CA SER A 36 -1.24 9.55 4.41
C SER A 36 -2.11 10.58 3.69
N ILE A 37 -3.18 11.00 4.36
CA ILE A 37 -4.17 11.94 3.81
C ILE A 37 -4.34 13.07 4.82
N GLU A 38 -4.22 14.30 4.34
CA GLU A 38 -4.50 15.51 5.11
C GLU A 38 -5.45 16.41 4.31
N VAL A 39 -6.45 16.97 5.00
CA VAL A 39 -7.42 17.89 4.40
C VAL A 39 -7.30 19.21 5.14
N GLU A 40 -6.93 20.26 4.42
CA GLU A 40 -6.72 21.59 4.97
C GLU A 40 -7.73 22.58 4.39
N PRO A 41 -8.36 23.43 5.22
CA PRO A 41 -9.20 24.51 4.71
C PRO A 41 -8.32 25.55 4.00
N VAL A 42 -8.74 25.99 2.82
CA VAL A 42 -8.06 27.02 2.05
C VAL A 42 -9.04 28.07 1.53
N SER A 43 -8.68 29.34 1.67
CA SER A 43 -9.39 30.45 1.05
C SER A 43 -8.62 30.91 -0.18
N VAL A 44 -9.26 30.88 -1.35
CA VAL A 44 -8.63 31.24 -2.63
C VAL A 44 -9.35 32.44 -3.23
N GLY A 45 -8.72 33.61 -3.15
CA GLY A 45 -9.27 34.86 -3.67
C GLY A 45 -10.56 35.27 -2.95
N GLN A 46 -11.68 35.29 -3.67
CA GLN A 46 -13.00 35.65 -3.14
C GLN A 46 -13.79 34.42 -2.62
N ALA A 47 -13.30 33.20 -2.84
CA ALA A 47 -13.93 31.97 -2.35
C ALA A 47 -13.28 31.55 -1.03
N GLN A 48 -14.09 31.48 0.04
CA GLN A 48 -13.62 31.26 1.42
C GLN A 48 -13.96 29.87 1.98
N ASP A 49 -14.34 28.92 1.13
CA ASP A 49 -14.82 27.59 1.57
C ASP A 49 -14.37 26.50 0.59
N MET A 50 -13.06 26.29 0.49
CA MET A 50 -12.46 25.22 -0.30
C MET A 50 -11.60 24.34 0.61
N ASP A 51 -11.52 23.06 0.27
CA ASP A 51 -10.63 22.11 0.93
C ASP A 51 -9.45 21.75 0.00
N ARG A 52 -8.23 21.75 0.56
CA ARG A 52 -7.03 21.23 -0.08
C ARG A 52 -6.77 19.82 0.43
N LEU A 53 -6.79 18.84 -0.48
CA LEU A 53 -6.38 17.47 -0.21
C LEU A 53 -4.88 17.31 -0.46
N VAL A 54 -4.14 16.95 0.59
CA VAL A 54 -2.73 16.59 0.53
C VAL A 54 -2.60 15.08 0.68
N LEU A 55 -1.93 14.44 -0.29
CA LEU A 55 -1.67 13.01 -0.30
C LEU A 55 -0.17 12.76 -0.24
N ASP A 56 0.26 12.02 0.77
CA ASP A 56 1.64 11.54 0.90
C ASP A 56 1.69 10.04 0.65
N VAL A 57 2.28 9.65 -0.48
CA VAL A 57 2.38 8.25 -0.91
C VAL A 57 3.84 7.81 -0.86
N THR A 58 4.13 6.77 -0.09
CA THR A 58 5.44 6.10 -0.09
C THR A 58 5.35 4.79 -0.85
N THR A 59 6.14 4.62 -1.90
CA THR A 59 6.28 3.36 -2.67
C THR A 59 7.56 2.63 -2.31
N ASP A 60 7.68 1.37 -2.73
CA ASP A 60 8.87 0.54 -2.54
C ASP A 60 9.90 0.64 -3.68
N GLY A 61 9.70 1.59 -4.59
CA GLY A 61 10.59 1.83 -5.73
C GLY A 61 10.32 0.95 -6.95
N SER A 62 9.39 -0.01 -6.89
CA SER A 62 9.00 -0.79 -8.07
C SER A 62 8.15 0.01 -9.08
N ILE A 63 7.47 1.06 -8.61
CA ILE A 63 6.77 2.07 -9.41
C ILE A 63 6.95 3.47 -8.76
N THR A 64 6.85 4.53 -9.57
CA THR A 64 6.88 5.95 -9.16
C THR A 64 5.52 6.61 -9.29
#